data_AF-A0A9W5VAU8-F1
#
_entry.id   AF-A0A9W5VAU8-F1
#
_cell.length_a   1.000
_cell.length_b   1.000
_cell.length_c   1.000
_cell.angle_alpha   90.00
_cell.angle_beta   90.00
_cell.angle_gamma   90.00
#
_symmetry.space_group_name_H-M   'P 1'
#
loop_
_entity.id
_entity.type
_entity.pdbx_description
1 polymer ?
#
loop_
_entity_poly.entity_id
_entity_poly.type
_entity_poly.pdbx_seq_one_letter_code
_entity_poly.pdbx_strand_id
1 'polypeptide(L)'
;MHFSLKDINNNPLGVKDRLSKNIYKHPALIPPMPWLDHDPPKQPTLKGAIPRDEGIAIGIIDNRDNDSAYYAIYRVNGKNEVDIQNPKNLLTTVRKTKLGEIYVDKTAISGETYTYVVTAVDRLHNESVASSKSTIQAK
;
A
#
# COMPACT_ATOMS: atom_id res chain seq x y z
N MET A 1 -17.97 -30.43 -2.03
CA MET A 1 -16.56 -30.01 -2.16
C MET A 1 -16.16 -29.42 -0.81
N HIS A 2 -15.32 -30.11 -0.03
CA HIS A 2 -14.83 -29.60 1.25
C HIS A 2 -13.37 -29.20 1.07
N PHE A 3 -13.03 -27.97 1.45
CA PHE A 3 -11.65 -27.49 1.49
C PHE A 3 -11.25 -27.35 2.95
N SER A 4 -10.16 -27.99 3.36
CA SER A 4 -9.61 -27.91 4.71
C SER A 4 -8.31 -27.13 4.70
N LEU A 5 -8.11 -26.27 5.71
CA LEU A 5 -6.83 -25.58 5.94
C LEU A 5 -5.68 -26.56 6.18
N LYS A 6 -5.96 -27.78 6.68
CA LYS A 6 -4.94 -28.83 6.83
C LYS A 6 -4.34 -29.20 5.49
N ASP A 7 -5.16 -29.37 4.46
CA ASP A 7 -4.68 -29.76 3.12
C ASP A 7 -3.89 -28.63 2.49
N ILE A 8 -4.32 -27.37 2.63
CA ILE A 8 -3.54 -26.21 2.15
C ILE A 8 -2.16 -26.16 2.82
N ASN A 9 -2.09 -26.43 4.13
CA ASN A 9 -0.83 -26.42 4.86
C ASN A 9 0.08 -27.61 4.51
N ASN A 10 -0.48 -28.79 4.29
CA ASN A 10 0.25 -29.96 3.81
C ASN A 10 0.77 -29.78 2.37
N ASN A 11 0.26 -28.77 1.65
CA ASN A 11 0.72 -28.35 0.33
C ASN A 11 0.83 -29.51 -0.69
N PRO A 12 -0.21 -30.37 -0.82
CA PRO A 12 -0.19 -31.44 -1.80
C PRO A 12 -0.02 -30.83 -3.20
N LEU A 13 0.83 -31.44 -4.01
CA LEU A 13 1.12 -31.01 -5.38
C LEU A 13 1.66 -29.56 -5.50
N GLY A 14 2.12 -28.96 -4.40
CA GLY A 14 2.64 -27.59 -4.40
C GLY A 14 1.57 -26.51 -4.59
N VAL A 15 0.30 -26.78 -4.29
CA VAL A 15 -0.80 -25.82 -4.50
C VAL A 15 -0.59 -24.53 -3.72
N LYS A 16 -0.17 -24.60 -2.45
CA LYS A 16 0.12 -23.42 -1.61
C LYS A 16 1.28 -22.60 -2.19
N ASP A 17 2.32 -23.27 -2.68
CA ASP A 17 3.44 -22.60 -3.34
C ASP A 17 3.01 -21.88 -4.61
N ARG A 18 2.20 -22.52 -5.46
CA ARG A 18 1.69 -21.88 -6.68
C ARG A 18 0.80 -20.68 -6.36
N LEU A 19 -0.07 -20.82 -5.36
CA LEU A 19 -0.92 -19.73 -4.92
C LEU A 19 -0.10 -18.53 -4.43
N SER A 20 0.88 -18.76 -3.55
CA SER A 20 1.70 -17.67 -3.00
C SER A 20 2.69 -17.08 -4.00
N LYS A 21 3.36 -17.90 -4.82
CA LYS A 21 4.44 -17.45 -5.71
C LYS A 21 3.95 -16.93 -7.06
N ASN A 22 2.86 -17.48 -7.57
CA ASN A 22 2.39 -17.20 -8.93
C ASN A 22 1.10 -16.38 -8.96
N ILE A 23 0.10 -16.72 -8.14
CA ILE A 23 -1.24 -16.14 -8.26
C ILE A 23 -1.40 -14.91 -7.36
N TYR A 24 -1.04 -15.01 -6.08
CA TYR A 24 -1.17 -13.97 -5.06
C TYR A 24 0.18 -13.43 -4.62
N LYS A 25 1.06 -13.17 -5.60
CA LYS A 25 2.44 -12.71 -5.35
C LYS A 25 2.50 -11.31 -4.74
N HIS A 26 1.50 -10.47 -5.05
CA HIS A 26 1.47 -9.07 -4.67
C HIS A 26 0.31 -8.80 -3.72
N PRO A 27 0.47 -7.86 -2.77
CA PRO A 27 -0.66 -7.35 -2.00
C PRO A 27 -1.74 -6.80 -2.94
N ALA A 28 -2.99 -6.90 -2.51
CA ALA A 28 -4.12 -6.37 -3.24
C ALA A 28 -5.04 -5.61 -2.28
N LEU A 29 -5.65 -4.55 -2.78
CA LEU A 29 -6.74 -3.87 -2.09
C LEU A 29 -8.02 -4.69 -2.20
N ILE A 30 -8.90 -4.51 -1.22
CA ILE A 30 -10.25 -5.07 -1.26
C ILE A 30 -11.01 -4.32 -2.36
N PRO A 31 -11.81 -4.99 -3.19
CA PRO A 31 -12.58 -4.31 -4.23
C PRO A 31 -13.57 -3.30 -3.62
N PRO A 32 -13.81 -2.17 -4.31
CA PRO A 32 -14.82 -1.21 -3.88
C PRO A 32 -16.20 -1.84 -3.86
N MET A 33 -17.12 -1.20 -3.14
CA MET A 33 -18.55 -1.54 -3.13
C MET A 33 -19.38 -0.44 -3.80
N PRO A 34 -19.33 -0.26 -5.14
CA PRO A 34 -19.98 0.85 -5.85
C PRO A 34 -21.50 0.92 -5.67
N TRP A 35 -22.14 -0.17 -5.25
CA TRP A 35 -23.57 -0.22 -5.01
C TRP A 35 -24.01 0.49 -3.73
N LEU A 36 -23.07 0.82 -2.84
CA LEU A 36 -23.33 1.55 -1.60
C LEU A 36 -22.76 2.97 -1.65
N ASP A 37 -21.54 3.12 -2.14
CA ASP A 37 -20.88 4.40 -2.33
C ASP A 37 -19.85 4.29 -3.46
N HIS A 38 -19.75 5.35 -4.25
CA HIS A 38 -18.84 5.45 -5.37
C HIS A 38 -17.99 6.73 -5.30
N ASP A 39 -18.16 7.58 -4.29
CA ASP A 39 -17.36 8.79 -4.14
C ASP A 39 -16.08 8.46 -3.38
N PRO A 40 -14.89 8.56 -4.01
CA PRO A 40 -13.64 8.26 -3.31
C PRO A 40 -13.30 9.35 -2.29
N PRO A 41 -12.51 9.01 -1.25
CA PRO A 41 -12.03 9.98 -0.29
C PRO A 41 -11.14 11.03 -0.96
N LYS A 42 -10.94 12.15 -0.28
CA LYS A 42 -10.02 13.20 -0.73
C LYS A 42 -8.59 12.69 -0.75
N GLN A 43 -7.81 13.22 -1.70
CA GLN A 43 -6.38 12.94 -1.80
C GLN A 43 -5.65 13.28 -0.49
N PRO A 44 -4.84 12.36 0.08
CA PRO A 44 -4.02 12.64 1.25
C PRO A 44 -2.77 13.42 0.86
N THR A 45 -2.16 14.10 1.84
CA THR A 45 -0.88 14.79 1.66
C THR A 45 0.27 13.91 2.12
N LEU A 46 1.13 13.51 1.18
CA LEU A 46 2.43 12.95 1.50
C LEU A 46 3.37 14.09 1.95
N LYS A 47 3.68 14.16 3.24
CA LYS A 47 4.60 15.17 3.79
C LYS A 47 6.04 14.95 3.35
N GLY A 48 6.39 13.72 3.03
CA GLY A 48 7.68 13.35 2.48
C GLY A 48 8.15 11.98 2.97
N ALA A 49 9.23 11.53 2.37
CA ALA A 49 9.96 10.33 2.74
C ALA A 49 11.33 10.75 3.31
N ILE A 50 11.65 10.30 4.52
CA ILE A 50 12.85 10.69 5.26
C ILE A 50 13.66 9.41 5.56
N PRO A 51 14.94 9.34 5.17
CA PRO A 51 15.77 8.19 5.46
C PRO A 51 16.11 8.15 6.96
N ARG A 52 16.05 6.95 7.53
CA ARG A 52 16.35 6.62 8.94
C ARG A 52 17.23 5.38 8.95
N ASP A 53 17.84 5.09 10.09
CA ASP A 53 18.72 3.92 10.23
C ASP A 53 17.94 2.59 10.09
N GLU A 54 16.64 2.58 10.37
CA GLU A 54 15.75 1.41 10.23
C GLU A 54 15.00 1.34 8.89
N GLY A 55 15.28 2.25 7.93
CA GLY A 55 14.59 2.31 6.64
C GLY A 55 14.08 3.71 6.30
N ILE A 56 12.99 3.82 5.53
CA ILE A 56 12.46 5.11 5.09
C ILE A 56 11.15 5.44 5.83
N ALA A 57 11.14 6.54 6.56
CA ALA A 57 9.96 7.04 7.25
C ALA A 57 9.09 7.91 6.32
N ILE A 58 7.83 7.53 6.15
CA ILE A 58 6.84 8.16 5.28
C ILE A 58 5.82 8.87 6.17
N GLY A 59 5.75 10.19 6.05
CA GLY A 59 4.77 11.01 6.78
C GLY A 59 3.53 11.25 5.93
N ILE A 60 2.37 10.84 6.42
CA ILE A 60 1.07 11.01 5.75
C ILE A 60 0.25 11.98 6.59
N ILE A 61 -0.33 13.01 5.98
CA ILE A 61 -1.30 13.88 6.62
C ILE A 61 -2.57 13.89 5.80
N ASP A 62 -3.69 13.82 6.51
CA ASP A 62 -4.99 13.81 5.90
C ASP A 62 -5.86 14.97 6.37
N ASN A 63 -6.93 15.24 5.62
CA ASN A 63 -7.88 16.29 5.92
C ASN A 63 -8.82 15.84 7.04
N ARG A 64 -9.23 16.80 7.88
CA ARG A 64 -10.12 16.55 9.02
C ARG A 64 -11.49 16.04 8.59
N ASP A 65 -11.99 16.54 7.47
CA ASP A 65 -13.28 16.17 6.89
C ASP A 65 -13.11 15.13 5.77
N ASN A 66 -12.09 14.26 5.89
CA ASN A 66 -11.91 13.12 5.00
C ASN A 66 -12.41 11.84 5.69
N ASP A 67 -13.18 11.06 4.95
CA ASP A 67 -13.83 9.81 5.35
C ASP A 67 -12.95 8.56 5.13
N SER A 68 -11.69 8.78 4.76
CA SER A 68 -10.66 7.74 4.68
C SER A 68 -10.59 6.88 5.95
N ALA A 69 -10.46 5.56 5.75
CA ALA A 69 -10.30 4.57 6.80
C ALA A 69 -8.85 4.10 6.93
N TYR A 70 -8.12 4.07 5.80
CA TYR A 70 -6.71 3.69 5.73
C TYR A 70 -6.05 4.33 4.51
N TYR A 71 -4.73 4.21 4.44
CA TYR A 71 -3.91 4.69 3.35
C TYR A 71 -3.26 3.50 2.65
N ALA A 72 -3.19 3.52 1.32
CA ALA A 72 -2.36 2.60 0.56
C ALA A 72 -1.06 3.31 0.16
N ILE A 73 0.07 2.65 0.43
CA ILE A 73 1.40 3.19 0.18
C ILE A 73 1.98 2.43 -0.99
N TYR A 74 2.37 3.18 -2.02
CA TYR A 74 3.00 2.64 -3.22
C TYR A 74 4.47 3.04 -3.27
N ARG A 75 5.31 2.15 -3.79
CA ARG A 75 6.75 2.34 -3.94
C ARG A 75 7.24 1.79 -5.28
N VAL A 76 8.09 2.56 -5.96
CA VAL A 76 8.89 2.10 -7.10
C VAL A 76 10.36 2.40 -6.88
N ASN A 77 11.23 1.62 -7.52
CA ASN A 77 12.66 1.88 -7.54
C ASN A 77 12.98 3.00 -8.53
N GLY A 78 13.99 3.81 -8.21
CA GLY A 78 14.46 4.94 -9.01
C GLY A 78 13.58 6.18 -8.87
N LYS A 79 13.58 7.01 -9.92
CA LYS A 79 12.79 8.25 -10.02
C LYS A 79 11.56 8.10 -10.93
N ASN A 80 11.07 6.88 -11.05
CA ASN A 80 10.02 6.51 -11.99
C ASN A 80 8.66 7.05 -11.52
N GLU A 81 7.70 7.09 -12.45
CA GLU A 81 6.31 7.34 -12.08
C GLU A 81 5.74 6.12 -11.36
N VAL A 82 4.90 6.40 -10.35
CA VAL A 82 4.25 5.34 -9.58
C VAL A 82 2.87 5.12 -10.15
N ASP A 83 2.69 4.02 -10.86
CA ASP A 83 1.39 3.56 -11.30
C ASP A 83 0.67 2.83 -10.17
N ILE A 84 -0.43 3.42 -9.67
CA ILE A 84 -1.25 2.84 -8.60
C ILE A 84 -2.09 1.64 -9.07
N GLN A 85 -2.31 1.50 -10.39
CA GLN A 85 -3.05 0.36 -10.96
C GLN A 85 -2.17 -0.89 -11.09
N ASN A 86 -0.85 -0.76 -10.90
CA ASN A 86 0.07 -1.88 -10.93
C ASN A 86 0.25 -2.46 -9.50
N PRO A 87 -0.23 -3.68 -9.23
CA PRO A 87 -0.17 -4.27 -7.89
C PRO A 87 1.25 -4.50 -7.39
N LYS A 88 2.26 -4.53 -8.28
CA LYS A 88 3.68 -4.61 -7.91
C LYS A 88 4.15 -3.42 -7.09
N ASN A 89 3.50 -2.27 -7.29
CA ASN A 89 3.89 -1.02 -6.67
C ASN A 89 3.27 -0.89 -5.28
N LEU A 90 2.20 -1.64 -4.97
CA LEU A 90 1.57 -1.60 -3.65
C LEU A 90 2.50 -2.23 -2.61
N LEU A 91 3.04 -1.39 -1.73
CA LEU A 91 3.92 -1.82 -0.66
C LEU A 91 3.11 -2.37 0.52
N THR A 92 2.16 -1.57 1.01
CA THR A 92 1.34 -1.91 2.18
C THR A 92 0.14 -0.97 2.34
N THR A 93 -0.70 -1.27 3.32
CA THR A 93 -1.77 -0.39 3.80
C THR A 93 -1.56 0.00 5.27
N VAL A 94 -1.90 1.23 5.63
CA VAL A 94 -1.75 1.76 6.99
C VAL A 94 -3.08 2.34 7.46
N ARG A 95 -3.60 1.85 8.58
CA ARG A 95 -4.88 2.31 9.12
C ARG A 95 -4.77 3.75 9.60
N LYS A 96 -5.79 4.58 9.30
CA LYS A 96 -5.92 5.92 9.86
C LYS A 96 -6.37 5.81 11.32
N THR A 97 -5.55 6.29 12.24
CA THR A 97 -5.88 6.40 13.67
C THR A 97 -5.95 7.86 14.12
N LYS A 98 -5.20 8.74 13.46
CA LYS A 98 -5.21 10.20 13.66
C LYS A 98 -4.98 10.93 12.33
N LEU A 99 -4.98 12.26 12.37
CA LEU A 99 -4.82 13.12 11.18
C LEU A 99 -3.45 12.97 10.49
N GLY A 100 -2.43 12.59 11.24
CA GLY A 100 -1.09 12.38 10.71
C GLY A 100 -0.55 11.01 11.09
N GLU A 101 -0.17 10.21 10.12
CA GLU A 101 0.44 8.90 10.35
C GLU A 101 1.88 8.85 9.88
N ILE A 102 2.66 7.97 10.51
CA ILE A 102 4.03 7.69 10.10
C ILE A 102 4.14 6.19 9.85
N TYR A 103 4.60 5.83 8.67
CA TYR A 103 4.96 4.47 8.31
C TYR A 103 6.45 4.37 8.08
N VAL A 104 7.08 3.27 8.48
CA VAL A 104 8.51 3.03 8.23
C VAL A 104 8.63 1.84 7.29
N ASP A 105 9.14 2.11 6.09
CA ASP A 105 9.52 1.09 5.12
C ASP A 105 10.88 0.50 5.50
N LYS A 106 10.83 -0.62 6.22
CA LYS A 106 12.02 -1.38 6.66
C LYS A 106 12.65 -2.23 5.55
N THR A 107 12.03 -2.29 4.38
CA THR A 107 12.49 -3.13 3.26
C THR A 107 13.34 -2.35 2.26
N ALA A 108 13.52 -1.05 2.48
CA ALA A 108 14.37 -0.20 1.66
C ALA A 108 15.85 -0.57 1.84
N ILE A 109 16.53 -0.82 0.72
CA ILE A 109 17.97 -1.16 0.69
C ILE A 109 18.79 0.14 0.67
N SER A 110 19.77 0.26 1.57
CA SER A 110 20.71 1.39 1.65
C SER A 110 21.36 1.68 0.30
N GLY A 111 21.48 2.96 -0.06
CA GLY A 111 22.05 3.43 -1.33
C GLY A 111 21.08 3.42 -2.52
N GLU A 112 19.97 2.68 -2.44
CA GLU A 112 18.94 2.67 -3.50
C GLU A 112 18.02 3.89 -3.41
N THR A 113 17.54 4.34 -4.57
CA THR A 113 16.54 5.42 -4.65
C THR A 113 15.14 4.84 -4.80
N TYR A 114 14.19 5.40 -4.08
CA TYR A 114 12.77 5.02 -4.14
C TYR A 114 11.89 6.24 -4.34
N THR A 115 10.81 6.07 -5.10
CA THR A 115 9.73 7.04 -5.22
C THR A 115 8.47 6.47 -4.58
N TYR A 116 7.84 7.26 -3.71
CA TYR A 116 6.63 6.91 -2.98
C TYR A 116 5.46 7.81 -3.39
N VAL A 117 4.26 7.23 -3.43
CA VAL A 117 2.98 7.92 -3.46
C VAL A 117 2.02 7.26 -2.48
N VAL A 118 1.03 8.00 -2.03
CA VAL A 118 0.03 7.52 -1.07
C VAL A 118 -1.36 7.86 -1.58
N THR A 119 -2.28 6.92 -1.47
CA THR A 119 -3.72 7.14 -1.69
C THR A 119 -4.47 6.95 -0.37
N ALA A 120 -5.62 7.60 -0.25
CA ALA A 120 -6.56 7.37 0.83
C ALA A 120 -7.62 6.38 0.36
N VAL A 121 -8.08 5.52 1.27
CA VAL A 121 -9.11 4.54 0.99
C VAL A 121 -10.16 4.58 2.10
N ASP A 122 -11.43 4.65 1.72
CA ASP A 122 -12.56 4.73 2.65
C ASP A 122 -12.93 3.35 3.25
N ARG A 123 -14.05 3.28 3.96
CA ARG A 123 -14.55 2.02 4.54
C ARG A 123 -15.21 1.09 3.52
N LEU A 124 -15.50 1.61 2.33
CA LEU A 124 -16.15 0.90 1.23
C LEU A 124 -15.18 0.55 0.11
N HIS A 125 -13.88 0.78 0.37
CA HIS A 125 -12.74 0.49 -0.47
C HIS A 125 -12.63 1.31 -1.76
N ASN A 126 -13.26 2.49 -1.79
CA ASN A 126 -13.01 3.47 -2.85
C ASN A 126 -11.65 4.14 -2.60
N GLU A 127 -10.81 4.18 -3.62
CA GLU A 127 -9.45 4.71 -3.55
C GLU A 127 -9.37 6.11 -4.16
N SER A 128 -8.74 7.05 -3.45
CA SER A 128 -8.53 8.42 -3.90
C SER A 128 -7.52 8.51 -5.04
N VAL A 129 -7.44 9.68 -5.65
CA VAL A 129 -6.28 10.06 -6.48
C VAL A 129 -4.99 9.99 -5.64
N ALA A 130 -3.89 9.57 -6.25
CA ALA A 130 -2.57 9.46 -5.62
C ALA A 130 -2.00 10.84 -5.23
N SER A 131 -1.37 10.93 -4.06
CA SER A 131 -0.68 12.14 -3.58
C SER A 131 0.45 12.57 -4.52
N SER A 132 0.99 13.78 -4.29
CA SER A 132 2.29 14.18 -4.84
C SER A 132 3.37 13.14 -4.51
N LYS A 133 4.25 12.85 -5.46
CA LYS A 133 5.33 11.88 -5.30
C LYS A 133 6.47 12.43 -4.44
N SER A 134 7.06 11.57 -3.62
CA SER A 134 8.28 11.87 -2.86
C SER A 134 9.37 10.90 -3.24
N THR A 135 10.52 11.41 -3.71
CA THR A 135 11.67 10.60 -4.11
C THR A 135 12.78 10.77 -3.10
N ILE A 136 13.33 9.66 -2.63
CA ILE A 136 14.38 9.66 -1.60
C ILE A 136 15.37 8.52 -1.83
N GLN A 137 16.62 8.74 -1.46
CA GLN A 137 17.63 7.70 -1.39
C GLN A 137 17.70 7.14 0.03
N ALA A 138 17.66 5.82 0.15
CA ALA A 138 17.85 5.15 1.43
C ALA A 138 19.28 5.38 1.95
N LYS A 139 19.40 5.59 3.26
CA LYS A 139 20.68 5.74 3.95
C LYS A 139 21.31 4.37 4.18
#